data_AF-A0A6G0WLG9-F1
#
_entry.id   AF-A0A6G0WLG9-F1
#
_cell.length_a   1.000
_cell.length_b   1.000
_cell.length_c   1.000
_cell.angle_alpha   90.00
_cell.angle_beta   90.00
_cell.angle_gamma   90.00
#
_symmetry.space_group_name_H-M   'P 1'
#
loop_
_entity.id
_entity.type
_entity.pdbx_description
1 polymer ?
#
loop_
_entity_poly.entity_id
_entity_poly.type
_entity_poly.pdbx_seq_one_letter_code
_entity_poly.pdbx_strand_id
1 'polypeptide(L)'
;MMRGCTSRGVLTIPEMDFVKPSLMTAPTFVFPAPFLPGTYGEDVVRDVAEFTAAFAAQSATLKDFVMMNESSVCGNTRTDRKKIALPKDQALLWQNPPTNFLSPWGVGPCEVWLDDTRVLYLPNCKGNNSKAGGWYIQVDWTSCVDECTMAFYFVEIHWPQWRAYKNCARLFRPA
;
A
#
# COMPACT_ATOMS: atom_id res chain seq x y z
N MET A 1 -12.28 19.29 17.18
CA MET A 1 -12.37 19.39 15.70
C MET A 1 -12.01 18.02 15.14
N MET A 2 -13.01 17.23 14.75
CA MET A 2 -12.79 15.88 14.21
C MET A 2 -12.10 16.01 12.85
N ARG A 3 -10.80 15.68 12.79
CA ARG A 3 -10.07 15.49 11.54
C ARG A 3 -10.77 14.35 10.81
N GLY A 4 -11.47 14.66 9.71
CA GLY A 4 -12.18 13.67 8.91
C GLY A 4 -11.26 12.50 8.60
N CYS A 5 -11.70 11.28 8.94
CA CYS A 5 -10.95 10.06 8.70
C CYS A 5 -10.58 9.94 7.23
N THR A 6 -9.34 10.30 6.90
CA THR A 6 -8.66 10.01 5.62
C THR A 6 -8.15 8.57 5.58
N SER A 7 -8.52 7.75 6.58
CA SER A 7 -8.11 6.37 6.67
C SER A 7 -8.86 5.50 5.67
N ARG A 8 -8.13 4.78 4.83
CA ARG A 8 -8.70 3.87 3.82
C ARG A 8 -8.02 2.53 3.92
N GLY A 9 -8.82 1.47 3.89
CA GLY A 9 -8.30 0.11 3.92
C GLY A 9 -7.64 -0.33 5.23
N VAL A 10 -7.48 -1.64 5.33
CA VAL A 10 -6.83 -2.38 6.40
C VAL A 10 -6.06 -3.51 5.72
N LEU A 11 -4.78 -3.66 6.06
CA LEU A 11 -4.03 -4.87 5.75
C LEU A 11 -4.41 -5.93 6.79
N THR A 12 -5.22 -6.89 6.37
CA THR A 12 -5.72 -7.97 7.25
C THR A 12 -4.89 -9.24 7.13
N ILE A 13 -4.09 -9.36 6.06
CA ILE A 13 -3.06 -10.41 5.95
C ILE A 13 -1.76 -9.77 5.42
N PRO A 14 -0.62 -9.89 6.14
CA PRO A 14 -0.58 -10.20 7.57
C PRO A 14 -1.37 -9.15 8.39
N GLU A 15 -2.00 -9.55 9.49
CA GLU A 15 -2.85 -8.67 10.30
C GLU A 15 -2.01 -7.62 11.03
N MET A 16 -2.13 -6.35 10.63
CA MET A 16 -1.26 -5.27 11.13
C MET A 16 -1.66 -4.76 12.51
N ASP A 17 -0.65 -4.46 13.32
CA ASP A 17 -0.82 -3.67 14.54
C ASP A 17 -0.88 -2.17 14.21
N PHE A 18 -1.92 -1.47 14.66
CA PHE A 18 -2.10 -0.03 14.44
C PHE A 18 -1.77 0.83 15.67
N VAL A 19 -1.29 2.05 15.43
CA VAL A 19 -1.14 3.09 16.45
C VAL A 19 -2.52 3.57 16.88
N LYS A 20 -2.90 3.29 18.13
CA LYS A 20 -4.19 3.75 18.68
C LYS A 20 -4.28 5.29 18.65
N PRO A 21 -5.47 5.87 18.38
CA PRO A 21 -6.78 5.22 18.23
C PRO A 21 -7.07 4.70 16.81
N SER A 22 -6.12 4.77 15.88
CA SER A 22 -6.33 4.31 14.51
C SER A 22 -6.46 2.78 14.45
N LEU A 23 -7.34 2.31 13.56
CA LEU A 23 -7.58 0.89 13.26
C LEU A 23 -7.44 0.60 11.76
N MET A 24 -6.88 1.55 11.02
CA MET A 24 -6.90 1.61 9.57
C MET A 24 -5.67 2.35 9.05
N THR A 25 -5.29 2.06 7.81
CA THR A 25 -4.20 2.78 7.15
C THR A 25 -4.63 4.21 6.85
N ALA A 26 -3.69 5.14 6.79
CA ALA A 26 -3.92 6.52 6.37
C ALA A 26 -2.81 6.95 5.41
N PRO A 27 -3.09 7.90 4.52
CA PRO A 27 -2.05 8.43 3.66
C PRO A 27 -0.99 9.12 4.50
N THR A 28 0.26 8.79 4.22
CA THR A 28 1.45 9.36 4.86
C THR A 28 1.85 10.66 4.18
N PHE A 29 1.45 10.82 2.91
CA PHE A 29 1.58 12.06 2.15
C PHE A 29 0.43 12.20 1.14
N VAL A 30 0.04 13.44 0.83
CA VAL A 30 -0.97 13.78 -0.18
C VAL A 30 -0.34 14.74 -1.18
N PHE A 31 -0.24 14.32 -2.44
CA PHE A 31 0.32 15.12 -3.53
C PHE A 31 -0.79 15.85 -4.28
N PRO A 32 -0.57 17.11 -4.72
CA PRO A 32 -1.40 17.68 -5.78
C PRO A 32 -1.14 16.94 -7.10
N ALA A 33 -2.20 16.59 -7.83
CA ALA A 33 -2.09 16.10 -9.21
C ALA A 33 -2.08 17.31 -10.18
N PRO A 34 -1.28 17.28 -11.25
CA PRO A 34 -0.31 16.23 -11.61
C PRO A 34 1.07 16.46 -10.98
N PHE A 35 1.62 15.44 -10.31
CA PHE A 35 3.02 15.44 -9.84
C PHE A 35 3.98 14.86 -10.89
N LEU A 36 3.47 13.99 -11.77
CA LEU A 36 4.17 13.49 -12.96
C LEU A 36 3.53 14.07 -14.22
N PRO A 37 4.24 14.17 -15.36
CA PRO A 37 3.65 14.61 -16.62
C PRO A 37 2.43 13.77 -17.02
N GLY A 38 1.32 14.42 -17.40
CA GLY A 38 0.08 13.77 -17.84
C GLY A 38 -1.11 14.72 -17.79
N THR A 39 -2.27 14.26 -18.24
CA THR A 39 -3.48 15.10 -18.33
C THR A 39 -4.46 14.91 -17.18
N TYR A 40 -4.43 13.75 -16.51
CA TYR A 40 -5.17 13.33 -15.30
C TYR A 40 -6.50 14.04 -14.98
N GLY A 41 -7.56 13.26 -14.73
CA GLY A 41 -8.79 13.78 -14.08
C GLY A 41 -10.10 13.53 -14.80
N GLU A 42 -10.09 12.75 -15.88
CA GLU A 42 -11.32 12.40 -16.59
C GLU A 42 -11.78 10.97 -16.30
N ASP A 43 -10.84 10.03 -16.16
CA ASP A 43 -11.14 8.62 -15.93
C ASP A 43 -10.05 7.95 -15.08
N VAL A 44 -10.43 7.26 -14.02
CA VAL A 44 -9.49 6.70 -13.05
C VAL A 44 -8.63 5.57 -13.63
N VAL A 45 -9.14 4.82 -14.62
CA VAL A 45 -8.38 3.75 -15.29
C VAL A 45 -7.32 4.37 -16.19
N ARG A 46 -7.67 5.41 -16.95
CA ARG A 46 -6.74 6.18 -17.75
C ARG A 46 -5.70 6.88 -16.89
N ASP A 47 -6.11 7.50 -15.79
CA ASP A 47 -5.21 8.19 -14.86
C ASP A 47 -4.15 7.22 -14.30
N VAL A 48 -4.55 5.99 -13.95
CA VAL A 48 -3.60 4.94 -13.51
C VAL A 48 -2.67 4.49 -14.63
N ALA A 49 -3.17 4.37 -15.86
CA ALA A 49 -2.34 4.03 -17.01
C ALA A 49 -1.32 5.14 -17.33
N GLU A 50 -1.75 6.40 -17.32
CA GLU A 50 -0.89 7.58 -17.48
C GLU A 50 0.14 7.66 -16.37
N PHE A 51 -0.26 7.50 -15.10
CA PHE A 51 0.67 7.41 -13.97
C PHE A 51 1.70 6.31 -14.19
N THR A 52 1.25 5.09 -14.52
CA THR A 52 2.13 3.93 -14.68
C THR A 52 3.18 4.19 -15.77
N ALA A 53 2.75 4.72 -16.91
CA ALA A 53 3.65 5.05 -18.02
C ALA A 53 4.65 6.14 -17.63
N ALA A 54 4.19 7.22 -16.99
CA ALA A 54 5.05 8.32 -16.55
C ALA A 54 6.03 7.89 -15.45
N PHE A 55 5.60 7.02 -14.52
CA PHE A 55 6.41 6.52 -13.42
C PHE A 55 7.50 5.54 -13.90
N ALA A 56 7.18 4.66 -14.85
CA ALA A 56 8.15 3.75 -15.44
C ALA A 56 9.35 4.48 -16.07
N ALA A 57 9.16 5.73 -16.51
CA ALA A 57 10.23 6.57 -17.06
C ALA A 57 11.16 7.21 -16.01
N GLN A 58 10.82 7.18 -14.72
CA GLN A 58 11.58 7.86 -13.65
C GLN A 58 12.75 7.02 -13.09
N SER A 59 12.94 5.77 -13.53
CA SER A 59 13.97 4.84 -13.00
C SER A 59 14.01 4.68 -11.47
N ALA A 60 12.92 5.00 -10.77
CA ALA A 60 12.81 4.96 -9.31
C ALA A 60 11.89 3.82 -8.84
N THR A 61 12.06 3.36 -7.59
CA THR A 61 11.08 2.45 -6.97
C THR A 61 9.91 3.22 -6.37
N LEU A 62 8.77 2.57 -6.16
CA LEU A 62 7.63 3.20 -5.49
C LEU A 62 8.01 3.58 -4.04
N LYS A 63 8.83 2.75 -3.38
CA LYS A 63 9.48 3.07 -2.11
C LYS A 63 10.20 4.41 -2.20
N ASP A 64 11.09 4.64 -3.17
CA ASP A 64 11.84 5.91 -3.28
C ASP A 64 10.90 7.10 -3.50
N PHE A 65 9.90 6.94 -4.35
CA PHE A 65 8.89 7.97 -4.62
C PHE A 65 8.12 8.39 -3.37
N VAL A 66 7.65 7.41 -2.60
CA VAL A 66 6.92 7.65 -1.35
C VAL A 66 7.87 8.26 -0.30
N MET A 67 9.05 7.67 -0.12
CA MET A 67 10.00 8.05 0.93
C MET A 67 10.67 9.42 0.68
N MET A 68 10.77 9.89 -0.56
CA MET A 68 11.26 11.25 -0.86
C MET A 68 10.34 12.34 -0.29
N ASN A 69 9.06 12.03 -0.06
CA ASN A 69 8.03 12.98 0.33
C ASN A 69 7.42 12.70 1.71
N GLU A 70 7.66 11.50 2.25
CA GLU A 70 7.12 11.04 3.53
C GLU A 70 8.10 11.27 4.68
N SER A 71 7.60 11.77 5.81
CA SER A 71 8.35 11.86 7.08
C SER A 71 8.03 10.76 8.09
N SER A 72 7.04 9.92 7.80
CA SER A 72 6.57 8.88 8.69
C SER A 72 7.40 7.59 8.55
N VAL A 73 7.64 6.90 9.68
CA VAL A 73 8.42 5.66 9.66
C VAL A 73 7.58 4.51 9.07
N CYS A 74 6.30 4.35 9.46
CA CYS A 74 5.43 3.24 9.08
C CYS A 74 3.92 3.59 9.04
N GLY A 75 3.59 4.82 8.66
CA GLY A 75 2.22 5.33 8.64
C GLY A 75 1.50 5.13 9.97
N ASN A 76 0.31 4.52 9.94
CA ASN A 76 -0.46 4.20 11.14
C ASN A 76 -0.11 2.83 11.75
N THR A 77 0.86 2.09 11.20
CA THR A 77 1.20 0.73 11.66
C THR A 77 2.41 0.72 12.59
N ARG A 78 2.56 -0.37 13.36
CA ARG A 78 3.62 -0.54 14.35
C ARG A 78 4.53 -1.71 14.02
N THR A 79 5.83 -1.49 14.17
CA THR A 79 6.86 -2.53 14.08
C THR A 79 7.44 -2.91 15.44
N ASP A 80 7.05 -2.23 16.52
CA ASP A 80 7.52 -2.47 17.89
C ASP A 80 6.59 -3.39 18.71
N ARG A 81 5.66 -4.07 18.03
CA ARG A 81 4.68 -4.99 18.61
C ARG A 81 5.06 -6.45 18.33
N LYS A 82 4.13 -7.36 18.60
CA LYS A 82 4.36 -8.79 18.45
C LYS A 82 4.63 -9.10 16.97
N LYS A 83 5.61 -9.95 16.71
CA LYS A 83 5.90 -10.45 15.35
C LYS A 83 4.72 -11.26 14.84
N ILE A 84 4.39 -11.07 13.56
CA ILE A 84 3.29 -11.74 12.88
C ILE A 84 3.85 -12.93 12.09
N ALA A 85 3.21 -14.09 12.16
CA ALA A 85 3.65 -15.24 11.38
C ALA A 85 3.49 -14.96 9.88
N LEU A 86 4.43 -15.42 9.05
CA LEU A 86 4.30 -15.35 7.60
C LEU A 86 2.97 -15.98 7.14
N PRO A 87 2.25 -15.35 6.18
CA PRO A 87 1.03 -15.92 5.60
C PRO A 87 1.29 -17.29 4.97
N LYS A 88 0.47 -18.29 5.31
CA LYS A 88 0.64 -19.67 4.81
C LYS A 88 0.37 -19.81 3.31
N ASP A 89 -0.50 -18.97 2.77
CA ASP A 89 -0.95 -18.94 1.38
C ASP A 89 -0.24 -17.88 0.54
N GLN A 90 0.88 -17.35 1.06
CA GLN A 90 1.65 -16.28 0.44
C GLN A 90 0.86 -14.99 0.18
N ALA A 91 -0.35 -14.86 0.73
CA ALA A 91 -1.22 -13.73 0.45
C ALA A 91 -0.85 -12.49 1.28
N LEU A 92 -0.95 -11.34 0.64
CA LEU A 92 -1.18 -10.06 1.27
C LEU A 92 -2.62 -9.65 0.96
N LEU A 93 -3.39 -9.30 1.98
CA LEU A 93 -4.80 -8.94 1.84
C LEU A 93 -5.04 -7.51 2.31
N TRP A 94 -5.42 -6.65 1.36
CA TRP A 94 -5.94 -5.32 1.63
C TRP A 94 -7.47 -5.33 1.55
N GLN A 95 -8.16 -4.90 2.60
CA GLN A 95 -9.62 -4.81 2.66
C GLN A 95 -10.07 -3.43 3.07
N ASN A 96 -11.14 -2.94 2.48
CA ASN A 96 -11.85 -1.78 3.04
C ASN A 96 -12.81 -2.28 4.14
N PRO A 97 -12.79 -1.71 5.36
CA PRO A 97 -13.72 -2.10 6.43
C PRO A 97 -15.19 -1.79 6.04
N PRO A 98 -16.20 -2.28 6.81
CA PRO A 98 -17.43 -2.90 6.31
C PRO A 98 -18.48 -1.97 5.69
N THR A 99 -18.10 -0.80 5.19
CA THR A 99 -18.84 -0.25 4.06
C THR A 99 -18.51 -1.13 2.87
N ASN A 100 -19.39 -2.10 2.58
CA ASN A 100 -19.33 -3.10 1.51
C ASN A 100 -19.19 -2.53 0.08
N PHE A 101 -18.74 -1.29 -0.05
CA PHE A 101 -18.30 -0.69 -1.29
C PHE A 101 -16.87 -1.16 -1.54
N LEU A 102 -16.75 -2.02 -2.55
CA LEU A 102 -15.62 -1.95 -3.48
C LEU A 102 -15.62 -0.54 -4.07
N SER A 103 -15.14 0.44 -3.30
CA SER A 103 -14.97 1.79 -3.77
C SER A 103 -14.14 1.71 -5.06
N PRO A 104 -14.61 2.28 -6.19
CA PRO A 104 -13.80 2.36 -7.40
C PRO A 104 -12.50 3.15 -7.15
N TRP A 105 -12.49 3.95 -6.07
CA TRP A 105 -11.45 4.88 -5.63
C TRP A 105 -10.30 4.24 -4.85
N GLY A 106 -9.63 3.27 -5.44
CA GLY A 106 -8.53 2.54 -4.79
C GLY A 106 -7.64 1.88 -5.83
N VAL A 107 -7.23 2.62 -6.84
CA VAL A 107 -6.43 2.10 -7.95
C VAL A 107 -5.12 2.86 -8.03
N GLY A 108 -4.07 2.14 -8.40
CA GLY A 108 -2.71 2.66 -8.44
C GLY A 108 -1.69 1.59 -8.07
N PRO A 109 -0.40 1.93 -8.19
CA PRO A 109 0.68 0.97 -8.03
C PRO A 109 0.93 0.62 -6.56
N CYS A 110 1.52 -0.55 -6.33
CA CYS A 110 2.00 -0.94 -5.01
C CYS A 110 3.31 -1.73 -5.08
N GLU A 111 4.04 -1.71 -3.97
CA GLU A 111 5.25 -2.50 -3.75
C GLU A 111 5.19 -3.21 -2.40
N VAL A 112 5.81 -4.38 -2.34
CA VAL A 112 6.13 -5.07 -1.09
C VAL A 112 7.63 -5.26 -1.00
N TRP A 113 8.17 -4.91 0.16
CA TRP A 113 9.57 -5.07 0.52
C TRP A 113 9.68 -5.92 1.78
N LEU A 114 10.64 -6.83 1.80
CA LEU A 114 11.09 -7.54 3.00
C LEU A 114 12.50 -7.04 3.30
N ASP A 115 12.63 -6.29 4.38
CA ASP A 115 13.82 -5.50 4.71
C ASP A 115 14.25 -4.64 3.52
N ASP A 116 15.40 -4.94 2.92
CA ASP A 116 15.96 -4.21 1.78
C ASP A 116 15.71 -4.89 0.43
N THR A 117 14.93 -5.98 0.40
CA THR A 117 14.61 -6.72 -0.82
C THR A 117 13.20 -6.40 -1.29
N ARG A 118 13.06 -5.84 -2.50
CA ARG A 118 11.75 -5.71 -3.16
C ARG A 118 11.30 -7.07 -3.66
N VAL A 119 10.19 -7.57 -3.10
CA VAL A 119 9.63 -8.89 -3.45
C VAL A 119 8.38 -8.79 -4.34
N LEU A 120 7.80 -7.59 -4.46
CA LEU A 120 6.68 -7.33 -5.36
C LEU A 120 6.71 -5.89 -5.87
N TYR A 121 6.38 -5.72 -7.16
CA TYR A 121 5.89 -4.48 -7.74
C TYR A 121 4.68 -4.78 -8.61
N LEU A 122 3.60 -4.03 -8.44
CA LEU A 122 2.43 -4.07 -9.32
C LEU A 122 2.09 -2.65 -9.77
N PRO A 123 1.91 -2.39 -11.08
CA PRO A 123 1.48 -1.09 -11.58
C PRO A 123 0.03 -0.76 -11.20
N ASN A 124 -0.79 -1.79 -10.95
CA ASN A 124 -2.15 -1.66 -10.42
C ASN A 124 -2.41 -2.74 -9.37
N CYS A 125 -2.40 -2.33 -8.10
CA CYS A 125 -2.53 -3.22 -6.95
C CYS A 125 -3.89 -3.93 -6.90
N LYS A 126 -4.96 -3.20 -7.20
CA LYS A 126 -6.34 -3.74 -7.25
C LYS A 126 -6.51 -4.70 -8.42
N GLY A 127 -6.17 -4.26 -9.63
CA GLY A 127 -6.11 -5.02 -10.89
C GLY A 127 -6.92 -6.33 -10.93
N ASN A 128 -6.24 -7.41 -11.29
CA ASN A 128 -6.79 -8.77 -11.26
C ASN A 128 -6.75 -9.42 -9.86
N ASN A 129 -6.28 -8.70 -8.84
CA ASN A 129 -6.18 -9.19 -7.47
C ASN A 129 -7.49 -9.00 -6.70
N SER A 130 -8.51 -8.38 -7.29
CA SER A 130 -9.77 -8.14 -6.62
C SER A 130 -10.54 -9.46 -6.43
N LYS A 131 -10.70 -9.89 -5.17
CA LYS A 131 -11.42 -11.10 -4.79
C LYS A 131 -12.12 -10.88 -3.46
N ALA A 132 -13.36 -11.37 -3.32
CA ALA A 132 -14.12 -11.39 -2.06
C ALA A 132 -14.08 -10.04 -1.27
N GLY A 133 -14.23 -8.91 -1.96
CA GLY A 133 -14.27 -7.58 -1.33
C GLY A 133 -12.93 -6.97 -0.93
N GLY A 134 -11.80 -7.60 -1.27
CA GLY A 134 -10.44 -7.09 -1.02
C GLY A 134 -9.49 -7.29 -2.20
N TRP A 135 -8.22 -6.96 -2.00
CA TRP A 135 -7.12 -7.23 -2.93
C TRP A 135 -6.29 -8.38 -2.36
N TYR A 136 -6.40 -9.55 -2.98
CA TYR A 136 -5.61 -10.72 -2.64
C TYR A 136 -4.38 -10.74 -3.54
N ILE A 137 -3.24 -10.35 -2.98
CA ILE A 137 -1.99 -10.15 -3.71
C ILE A 137 -1.03 -11.26 -3.32
N GLN A 138 -0.48 -11.97 -4.30
CA GLN A 138 0.53 -13.00 -4.06
C GLN A 138 1.91 -12.36 -3.90
N VAL A 139 2.59 -12.69 -2.81
CA VAL A 139 3.90 -12.13 -2.45
C VAL A 139 4.88 -13.28 -2.23
N ASP A 140 6.09 -13.15 -2.79
CA ASP A 140 7.17 -14.07 -2.49
C ASP A 140 7.81 -13.72 -1.13
N TRP A 141 7.56 -14.56 -0.12
CA TRP A 141 8.09 -14.37 1.24
C TRP A 141 9.43 -15.08 1.47
N THR A 142 10.03 -15.68 0.44
CA THR A 142 11.20 -16.57 0.60
C THR A 142 12.42 -15.88 1.19
N SER A 143 12.63 -14.58 0.91
CA SER A 143 13.75 -13.79 1.45
C SER A 143 13.63 -13.52 2.95
N CYS A 144 12.46 -13.72 3.56
CA CYS A 144 12.26 -13.64 5.01
C CYS A 144 12.58 -14.99 5.67
N VAL A 145 13.86 -15.22 6.01
CA VAL A 145 14.34 -16.52 6.50
C VAL A 145 13.89 -16.80 7.94
N ASP A 146 14.22 -15.93 8.87
CA ASP A 146 13.86 -16.07 10.29
C ASP A 146 12.87 -14.98 10.70
N GLU A 147 13.30 -13.74 10.59
CA GLU A 147 12.53 -12.54 10.88
C GLU A 147 12.85 -11.48 9.84
N CYS A 148 11.86 -10.67 9.49
CA CYS A 148 12.04 -9.56 8.58
C CYS A 148 11.04 -8.45 8.90
N THR A 149 11.31 -7.25 8.40
CA THR A 149 10.35 -6.16 8.38
C THR A 149 9.72 -6.08 7.00
N MET A 150 8.42 -6.31 6.92
CA MET A 150 7.67 -6.03 5.70
C MET A 150 7.34 -4.55 5.63
N ALA A 151 7.50 -3.95 4.46
CA ALA A 151 6.94 -2.65 4.11
C ALA A 151 6.08 -2.75 2.84
N PHE A 152 4.82 -2.34 2.95
CA PHE A 152 3.86 -2.21 1.86
C PHE A 152 3.70 -0.73 1.50
N TYR A 153 4.02 -0.40 0.26
CA TYR A 153 3.84 0.93 -0.31
C TYR A 153 2.68 0.89 -1.31
N PHE A 154 1.79 1.87 -1.24
CA PHE A 154 0.68 2.01 -2.17
C PHE A 154 0.48 3.49 -2.50
N VAL A 155 0.31 3.82 -3.78
CA VAL A 155 -0.09 5.17 -4.19
C VAL A 155 -1.48 5.08 -4.79
N GLU A 156 -2.46 5.66 -4.09
CA GLU A 156 -3.82 5.80 -4.63
C GLU A 156 -3.83 6.96 -5.63
N ILE A 157 -4.17 6.64 -6.88
CA ILE A 157 -4.38 7.62 -7.94
C ILE A 157 -5.84 8.07 -7.87
N HIS A 158 -6.01 9.34 -7.51
CA HIS A 158 -7.30 10.00 -7.39
C HIS A 158 -7.15 11.46 -7.82
N TRP A 159 -8.13 12.04 -8.51
CA TRP A 159 -8.10 13.46 -8.86
C TRP A 159 -8.84 14.29 -7.81
N PRO A 160 -8.33 15.46 -7.36
CA PRO A 160 -7.13 16.20 -7.80
C PRO A 160 -5.87 15.85 -7.01
N GLN A 161 -5.88 14.78 -6.22
CA GLN A 161 -4.84 14.51 -5.24
C GLN A 161 -4.51 13.04 -5.16
N TRP A 162 -3.23 12.73 -5.31
CA TRP A 162 -2.73 11.37 -5.08
C TRP A 162 -2.38 11.19 -3.60
N ARG A 163 -2.48 9.95 -3.13
CA ARG A 163 -2.27 9.62 -1.72
C ARG A 163 -1.26 8.50 -1.61
N ALA A 164 -0.12 8.77 -1.01
CA ALA A 164 0.86 7.74 -0.69
C ALA A 164 0.55 7.10 0.67
N TYR A 165 0.72 5.79 0.72
CA TYR A 165 0.56 4.96 1.90
C TYR A 165 1.84 4.16 2.12
N LYS A 166 2.26 4.08 3.37
CA LYS A 166 3.28 3.16 3.85
C LYS A 166 2.74 2.42 5.06
N ASN A 167 2.82 1.10 5.04
CA ASN A 167 2.44 0.24 6.15
C ASN A 167 3.54 -0.79 6.37
N CYS A 168 3.83 -1.10 7.63
CA CYS A 168 4.88 -2.02 7.99
C CYS A 168 4.40 -3.07 9.00
N ALA A 169 5.04 -4.22 8.97
CA ALA A 169 4.91 -5.25 9.99
C ALA A 169 6.26 -5.90 10.27
N ARG A 170 6.45 -6.37 11.51
CA ARG A 170 7.49 -7.35 11.78
C ARG A 170 6.95 -8.75 11.59
N LEU A 171 7.61 -9.53 10.75
CA LEU A 171 7.22 -10.88 10.41
C LEU A 171 8.24 -11.88 10.97
N PHE A 172 7.79 -13.11 11.17
CA PHE A 172 8.67 -14.24 11.46
C PHE A 172 8.21 -15.49 10.72
N ARG A 173 9.17 -16.35 10.37
CA ARG A 173 8.89 -17.68 9.82
C ARG A 173 8.61 -18.64 10.99
N PRO A 174 7.40 -19.21 11.10
CA PRO A 174 7.15 -20.26 12.08
C PRO A 174 8.06 -21.48 11.79
N ALA A 175 8.54 -22.10 12.86
CA ALA A 175 9.28 -23.37 12.78
C ALA A 175 8.41 -24.52 12.24
#